data_AF-A0A848RI53-F1
#
_entry.id   AF-A0A848RI53-F1
#
_cell.length_a   1.000
_cell.length_b   1.000
_cell.length_c   1.000
_cell.angle_alpha   90.00
_cell.angle_beta   90.00
_cell.angle_gamma   90.00
#
_symmetry.space_group_name_H-M   'P 1'
#
loop_
_entity.id
_entity.type
_entity.pdbx_description
1 polymer ?
#
loop_
_entity_poly.entity_id
_entity_poly.type
_entity_poly.pdbx_seq_one_letter_code
_entity_poly.pdbx_strand_id
1 'polypeptide(L)'
;MKLTKEELLKLGFKEKENEKGKYLTLILNKGKDRFYHFLEWYEDQPDKFYINVILIGKIKTISEEDFLVNTNGLSSNAVEHYEEILEELEEWSRKE
;
A
#
# COMPACT_ATOMS: atom_id res chain seq x y z
N MET A 1 8.23 -11.15 -5.47
CA MET A 1 7.29 -10.69 -6.51
C MET A 1 7.86 -9.40 -7.08
N LYS A 2 8.31 -9.38 -8.35
CA LYS A 2 8.95 -8.19 -8.91
C LYS A 2 7.89 -7.21 -9.37
N LEU A 3 7.51 -6.29 -8.49
CA LEU A 3 6.57 -5.24 -8.83
C LEU A 3 7.24 -4.26 -9.77
N THR A 4 6.54 -3.84 -10.81
CA THR A 4 7.03 -2.78 -11.71
C THR A 4 6.34 -1.46 -11.44
N LYS A 5 7.08 -0.36 -11.60
CA LYS A 5 6.54 0.99 -11.45
C LYS A 5 5.32 1.23 -12.35
N GLU A 6 5.35 0.74 -13.58
CA GLU A 6 4.25 0.92 -14.54
C GLU A 6 2.95 0.29 -14.05
N GLU A 7 3.04 -0.88 -13.43
CA GLU A 7 1.89 -1.56 -12.86
C GLU A 7 1.31 -0.80 -11.67
N LEU A 8 2.17 -0.38 -10.75
CA LEU A 8 1.77 0.42 -9.60
C LEU A 8 1.10 1.73 -10.03
N LEU A 9 1.63 2.40 -11.05
CA LEU A 9 1.02 3.61 -11.60
C LEU A 9 -0.39 3.36 -12.16
N LYS A 10 -0.63 2.20 -12.80
CA LYS A 10 -1.96 1.82 -13.30
C LYS A 10 -2.96 1.56 -12.16
N LEU A 11 -2.49 1.00 -11.04
CA LEU A 11 -3.29 0.80 -9.81
C LEU A 11 -3.59 2.12 -9.07
N GLY A 12 -3.07 3.24 -9.57
CA GLY A 12 -3.31 4.58 -9.02
C GLY A 12 -2.24 5.04 -8.04
N PHE A 13 -1.12 4.32 -7.90
CA PHE A 13 0.02 4.81 -7.14
C PHE A 13 0.51 6.11 -7.76
N LYS A 14 0.94 7.03 -6.89
CA LYS A 14 1.52 8.31 -7.29
C LYS A 14 3.01 8.28 -7.03
N GLU A 15 3.79 8.60 -8.05
CA GLU A 15 5.21 8.82 -7.87
C GLU A 15 5.44 10.08 -7.06
N LYS A 16 6.30 9.96 -6.06
CA LYS A 16 6.83 11.04 -5.24
C LYS A 16 8.34 10.93 -5.17
N GLU A 17 8.96 12.06 -4.88
CA GLU A 17 10.40 12.17 -4.64
C GLU A 17 10.60 12.76 -3.25
N ASN A 18 11.50 12.16 -2.47
CA ASN A 18 11.97 12.71 -1.20
C ASN A 18 13.50 12.69 -1.18
N GLU A 19 14.10 13.12 -0.06
CA GLU A 19 15.56 13.13 0.12
C GLU A 19 16.23 11.74 0.00
N LYS A 20 15.46 10.66 0.08
CA LYS A 20 15.94 9.28 -0.10
C LYS A 20 15.82 8.78 -1.54
N GLY A 21 15.14 9.52 -2.43
CA GLY A 21 14.95 9.17 -3.83
C GLY A 21 13.47 9.14 -4.25
N LYS A 22 13.21 8.47 -5.37
CA LYS A 22 11.86 8.30 -5.93
C LYS A 22 11.18 7.09 -5.32
N TYR A 23 9.91 7.24 -4.97
CA TYR A 23 9.07 6.21 -4.40
C TYR A 23 7.64 6.37 -4.90
N LEU A 24 6.91 5.27 -4.98
CA LEU A 24 5.51 5.24 -5.33
C LEU A 24 4.70 5.17 -4.04
N THR A 25 3.63 5.94 -3.95
CA THR A 25 2.72 5.88 -2.81
C THR A 25 1.27 5.83 -3.25
N LEU A 26 0.49 4.97 -2.60
CA LEU A 26 -0.94 4.86 -2.82
C LEU A 26 -1.66 5.03 -1.49
N ILE A 27 -2.64 5.94 -1.46
CA ILE A 27 -3.51 6.08 -0.30
C ILE A 27 -4.63 5.07 -0.44
N LEU A 28 -4.73 4.16 0.52
CA LEU A 28 -5.79 3.15 0.57
C LEU A 28 -7.13 3.82 0.86
N ASN A 29 -8.22 3.15 0.46
CA ASN A 29 -9.54 3.75 0.54
C ASN A 29 -9.96 3.77 2.00
N LYS A 30 -10.07 4.98 2.56
CA LYS A 30 -10.52 5.14 3.93
C LYS A 30 -11.98 4.76 4.10
N GLY A 31 -12.87 5.05 3.14
CA GLY A 31 -14.31 4.82 3.32
C GLY A 31 -14.83 5.35 4.67
N LYS A 32 -15.25 4.43 5.55
CA LYS A 32 -15.70 4.68 6.93
C LYS A 32 -14.62 4.46 8.02
N ASP A 33 -13.41 4.10 7.65
CA ASP A 33 -12.31 3.84 8.57
C ASP A 33 -11.91 5.10 9.35
N ARG A 34 -11.41 4.88 10.58
CA ARG A 34 -10.94 5.97 11.45
C ARG A 34 -9.57 6.48 11.04
N PHE A 35 -8.72 5.63 10.49
CA PHE A 35 -7.33 5.94 10.18
C PHE A 35 -7.08 5.94 8.67
N TYR A 36 -6.15 6.78 8.23
CA TYR A 36 -5.69 6.75 6.84
C TYR A 36 -4.55 5.76 6.72
N HIS A 37 -4.64 4.88 5.73
CA HIS A 37 -3.57 3.96 5.39
C HIS A 37 -3.02 4.33 4.02
N PHE A 38 -1.72 4.19 3.86
CA PHE A 38 -1.09 4.37 2.58
C PHE A 38 0.10 3.42 2.45
N LEU A 39 0.30 2.98 1.22
CA LEU A 39 1.40 2.14 0.82
C LEU A 39 2.54 3.02 0.34
N GLU A 40 3.76 2.63 0.64
CA GLU A 40 4.96 3.16 0.03
C GLU A 40 5.73 2.01 -0.62
N TRP A 41 6.14 2.22 -1.85
CA TRP A 41 6.94 1.29 -2.63
C TRP A 41 8.18 2.00 -3.14
N TYR A 42 9.32 1.35 -3.06
CA TYR A 42 10.61 1.93 -3.43
C TYR A 42 11.23 1.09 -4.55
N GLU A 43 11.76 1.75 -5.57
CA GLU A 43 12.39 1.06 -6.71
C GLU A 43 13.63 0.25 -6.29
N ASP A 44 14.32 0.69 -5.22
CA ASP A 44 15.44 -0.03 -4.60
C ASP A 44 15.00 -1.34 -3.92
N GLN A 45 13.73 -1.42 -3.52
CA GLN A 45 13.15 -2.58 -2.83
C GLN A 45 11.83 -3.01 -3.49
N PRO A 46 11.90 -3.51 -4.74
CA PRO A 46 10.71 -3.77 -5.54
C PRO A 46 9.89 -4.97 -5.05
N ASP A 47 10.42 -5.77 -4.12
CA ASP A 47 9.77 -6.98 -3.61
C ASP A 47 8.93 -6.73 -2.35
N LYS A 48 8.85 -5.47 -1.87
CA LYS A 48 8.15 -5.14 -0.61
C LYS A 48 7.33 -3.87 -0.68
N PHE A 49 6.18 -3.90 -0.01
CA PHE A 49 5.40 -2.71 0.32
C PHE A 49 5.58 -2.32 1.78
N TYR A 50 5.65 -1.01 2.02
CA TYR A 50 5.61 -0.43 3.36
C TYR A 50 4.20 0.09 3.61
N ILE A 51 3.50 -0.51 4.57
CA ILE A 51 2.16 -0.08 4.96
C ILE A 51 2.30 0.91 6.10
N ASN A 52 1.82 2.13 5.89
CA ASN A 52 1.83 3.18 6.89
C ASN A 52 0.41 3.57 7.27
N VAL A 53 0.19 3.73 8.57
CA VAL A 53 -1.05 4.24 9.15
C VAL A 53 -0.84 5.63 9.76
N ILE A 54 -1.77 6.53 9.47
CA ILE A 54 -1.83 7.86 10.09
C ILE A 54 -2.73 7.78 11.33
N LEU A 55 -2.09 7.76 12.49
CA LEU A 55 -2.71 7.78 13.82
C LEU A 55 -2.61 9.21 14.37
N ILE A 56 -3.72 9.95 14.41
CA ILE A 56 -3.90 11.26 15.09
C ILE A 56 -2.56 12.03 15.29
N GLY A 57 -1.99 12.54 14.19
CA GLY A 57 -0.77 13.35 14.21
C GLY A 57 0.57 12.59 14.15
N LYS A 58 0.56 11.27 14.03
CA LYS A 58 1.76 10.43 13.83
C LYS A 58 1.55 9.43 12.71
N ILE A 59 2.59 9.23 11.90
CA ILE A 59 2.66 8.17 10.91
C ILE A 59 3.38 7.00 11.57
N LYS A 60 2.77 5.81 11.50
CA LYS A 60 3.37 4.57 12.01
C LYS A 60 3.39 3.56 10.88
N THR A 61 4.57 3.01 10.59
CA THR A 61 4.69 1.85 9.70
C THR A 61 4.26 0.61 10.46
N ILE A 62 3.37 -0.18 9.87
CA ILE A 62 2.87 -1.44 10.42
C ILE A 62 3.19 -2.56 9.43
N SER A 63 3.33 -3.77 9.96
CA SER A 63 3.51 -4.96 9.11
C SER A 63 2.20 -5.30 8.40
N GLU A 64 2.31 -5.94 7.24
CA GLU A 64 1.16 -6.47 6.49
C GLU A 64 0.28 -7.36 7.37
N GLU A 65 0.87 -8.25 8.16
CA GLU A 65 0.14 -9.12 9.08
C GLU A 65 -0.72 -8.32 10.08
N ASP A 66 -0.17 -7.26 10.67
CA ASP A 66 -0.89 -6.40 11.65
C ASP A 66 -2.03 -5.63 10.96
N PHE A 67 -1.78 -5.20 9.72
CA PHE A 67 -2.78 -4.52 8.90
C PHE A 67 -3.94 -5.46 8.52
N LEU A 68 -3.63 -6.65 8.02
CA LEU A 68 -4.62 -7.66 7.59
C LEU A 68 -5.38 -8.29 8.76
N VAL A 69 -4.74 -8.47 9.93
CA VAL A 69 -5.43 -8.97 11.14
C VAL A 69 -6.61 -8.07 11.51
N ASN A 70 -6.54 -6.78 11.19
CA ASN A 70 -7.62 -5.82 11.39
C ASN A 70 -8.24 -5.99 12.78
N THR A 71 -7.41 -6.07 13.82
CA THR A 71 -7.74 -6.57 15.17
C THR A 71 -8.91 -5.84 15.85
N ASN A 72 -9.31 -4.69 15.30
CA ASN A 72 -10.40 -3.86 15.80
C ASN A 72 -11.41 -3.41 14.72
N GLY A 73 -11.35 -3.94 13.49
CA GLY A 73 -12.26 -3.52 12.42
C GLY A 73 -12.10 -2.04 12.03
N LEU A 74 -10.93 -1.44 12.30
CA LEU A 74 -10.67 -0.01 12.12
C LEU A 74 -10.06 0.31 10.74
N SER A 75 -9.84 -0.72 9.94
CA SER A 75 -9.17 -0.66 8.63
C SER A 75 -9.83 -1.57 7.61
N SER A 76 -11.06 -2.03 7.84
CA SER A 76 -11.70 -3.04 6.99
C SER A 76 -11.75 -2.61 5.53
N ASN A 77 -12.09 -1.33 5.27
CA ASN A 77 -12.22 -0.83 3.90
C ASN A 77 -10.85 -0.62 3.25
N ALA A 78 -9.85 -0.26 4.04
CA ALA A 78 -8.47 -0.16 3.59
C ALA A 78 -7.85 -1.53 3.29
N VAL A 79 -8.18 -2.55 4.09
CA VAL A 79 -7.75 -3.95 3.91
C VAL A 79 -8.38 -4.53 2.65
N GLU A 80 -9.70 -4.39 2.47
CA GLU A 80 -10.37 -4.86 1.24
C GLU A 80 -9.74 -4.23 -0.01
N HIS A 81 -9.52 -2.91 0.00
CA HIS A 81 -8.87 -2.24 -1.13
C HIS A 81 -7.43 -2.73 -1.34
N TYR A 82 -6.71 -3.06 -0.27
CA TYR A 82 -5.36 -3.60 -0.37
C TYR A 82 -5.33 -5.03 -0.93
N GLU A 83 -6.27 -5.87 -0.52
CA GLU A 83 -6.42 -7.22 -1.07
C GLU A 83 -6.75 -7.17 -2.56
N GLU A 84 -7.64 -6.26 -3.01
CA GLU A 84 -7.92 -6.05 -4.44
C GLU A 84 -6.65 -5.67 -5.22
N ILE A 85 -5.80 -4.80 -4.66
CA ILE A 85 -4.53 -4.40 -5.27
C ILE A 85 -3.58 -5.59 -5.38
N LEU A 86 -3.48 -6.42 -4.32
CA LEU A 86 -2.62 -7.60 -4.33
C LEU A 86 -3.11 -8.64 -5.34
N GLU A 87 -4.43 -8.84 -5.45
CA GLU A 87 -5.04 -9.76 -6.41
C GLU A 87 -4.77 -9.31 -7.85
N GLU A 88 -4.97 -8.03 -8.16
CA GLU A 88 -4.63 -7.46 -9.48
C GLU A 88 -3.14 -7.63 -9.81
N LEU A 89 -2.25 -7.39 -8.84
CA LEU A 89 -0.81 -7.57 -9.04
C LEU A 89 -0.42 -9.04 -9.26
N GLU A 90 -1.06 -9.98 -8.56
CA GLU A 90 -0.84 -11.41 -8.78
C GLU A 90 -1.34 -11.84 -10.16
N GLU A 91 -2.52 -11.35 -10.58
CA GLU A 91 -3.05 -11.60 -11.92
C GLU A 91 -2.12 -11.11 -13.03
N TRP A 92 -1.51 -9.94 -12.86
CA TRP A 92 -0.58 -9.40 -13.85
C TRP A 92 0.72 -10.19 -13.88
N SER A 93 1.25 -10.56 -12.71
CA SER A 93 2.43 -11.43 -12.63
C SER A 93 2.20 -12.81 -13.24
N ARG A 94 0.96 -13.32 -13.29
CA ARG A 94 0.62 -14.62 -13.88
C ARG A 94 0.49 -14.59 -15.41
N LYS A 95 0.35 -13.40 -16.00
CA LYS A 95 0.21 -13.21 -17.45
C LYS A 95 1.54 -13.08 -18.19
N GLU A 96 2.68 -13.13 -17.50
CA GLU A 96 4.02 -13.18 -18.10
C GLU A 96 4.49 -14.58 -18.48
#